data_AF-A0A7G7MK91-F1
#
_entry.id   AF-A0A7G7MK91-F1
#
_cell.length_a   1.000
_cell.length_b   1.000
_cell.length_c   1.000
_cell.angle_alpha   90.00
_cell.angle_beta   90.00
_cell.angle_gamma   90.00
#
_symmetry.space_group_name_H-M   'P 1'
#
loop_
_entity.id
_entity.type
_entity.pdbx_description
1 polymer ?
#
loop_
_entity_poly.entity_id
_entity_poly.type
_entity_poly.pdbx_seq_one_letter_code
_entity_poly.pdbx_strand_id
1 'polypeptide(L)'
;MLENSTHGLTLLDAAHTVVVVGEEHHQAVLAPWAPVGDGQPRHVAVELRPAPITVGADAGRPGVEVLLDGWRVGELAPLMAERYLPHVHDLLGSGGRPAAVALVAHGPHGDLEIELRLPDVTEHATTALHAVRPAHEFAPVPRPRDRRVPYLVGGGVLALLLVVGATVAGGREDDDGWTRPAASPTTSVRPSPTLIPTVPASVTPDPIAEQVVADVARTRPRAAVPVTPAPAPAVPAPAPAPAPVEVQPSTSAAAPTEDGDQVDLFPVRPNPPGSTSSTPPTCAPAQDPPC
;
A
#
# COMPACT_ATOMS: atom_id res chain seq x y z
N MET A 1 1.21 -8.96 -18.04
CA MET A 1 2.59 -8.64 -18.45
C MET A 1 3.11 -7.62 -17.46
N LEU A 2 4.31 -7.80 -16.90
CA LEU A 2 4.93 -6.84 -15.99
C LEU A 2 5.49 -5.67 -16.80
N GLU A 3 5.27 -4.45 -16.34
CA GLU A 3 5.60 -3.24 -17.09
C GLU A 3 7.00 -2.70 -16.79
N ASN A 4 7.69 -3.18 -15.76
CA ASN A 4 9.06 -2.79 -15.40
C ASN A 4 10.06 -3.96 -15.47
N SER A 5 11.36 -3.62 -15.34
CA SER A 5 12.45 -4.60 -15.41
C SER A 5 12.51 -5.44 -14.14
N THR A 6 12.49 -6.76 -14.30
CA THR A 6 12.64 -7.74 -13.20
C THR A 6 14.07 -8.24 -13.04
N HIS A 7 15.04 -7.62 -13.72
CA HIS A 7 16.41 -8.13 -13.77
C HIS A 7 17.05 -8.19 -12.37
N GLY A 8 17.47 -9.40 -11.96
CA GLY A 8 18.09 -9.64 -10.66
C GLY A 8 17.11 -9.65 -9.48
N LEU A 9 15.80 -9.60 -9.74
CA LEU A 9 14.76 -9.75 -8.73
C LEU A 9 14.28 -11.21 -8.66
N THR A 10 14.02 -11.69 -7.45
CA THR A 10 13.41 -13.00 -7.18
C THR A 10 11.95 -12.78 -6.82
N LEU A 11 11.07 -13.04 -7.79
CA LEU A 11 9.62 -12.86 -7.61
C LEU A 11 9.06 -13.92 -6.66
N LEU A 12 8.41 -13.45 -5.58
CA LEU A 12 7.61 -14.30 -4.70
C LEU A 12 6.32 -14.72 -5.40
N ASP A 13 5.74 -15.85 -4.98
CA ASP A 13 4.47 -16.34 -5.51
C ASP A 13 3.32 -15.36 -5.21
N ALA A 14 2.44 -15.17 -6.19
CA ALA A 14 1.44 -14.10 -6.20
C ALA A 14 0.06 -14.60 -5.75
N ALA A 15 -0.05 -15.08 -4.50
CA ALA A 15 -1.27 -15.74 -4.00
C ALA A 15 -2.29 -14.79 -3.35
N HIS A 16 -1.84 -13.89 -2.47
CA HIS A 16 -2.70 -13.02 -1.64
C HIS A 16 -2.48 -11.55 -1.93
N THR A 17 -3.57 -10.78 -1.92
CA THR A 17 -3.48 -9.31 -1.98
C THR A 17 -3.18 -8.75 -0.59
N VAL A 18 -2.18 -7.87 -0.52
CA VAL A 18 -1.82 -7.12 0.68
C VAL A 18 -1.69 -5.64 0.32
N VAL A 19 -2.29 -4.78 1.14
CA VAL A 19 -2.27 -3.32 0.95
C VAL A 19 -0.98 -2.73 1.55
N VAL A 20 -0.41 -1.74 0.87
CA VAL A 20 0.74 -0.97 1.34
C VAL A 20 0.25 0.25 2.11
N VAL A 21 0.96 0.62 3.17
CA VAL A 21 0.68 1.85 3.92
C VAL A 21 1.72 2.92 3.62
N GLY A 22 1.31 4.19 3.69
CA GLY A 22 2.19 5.34 3.49
C GLY A 22 2.41 5.73 2.02
N GLU A 23 1.69 5.12 1.09
CA GLU A 23 1.74 5.39 -0.36
C GLU A 23 1.29 6.80 -0.75
N GLU A 24 0.48 7.45 0.09
CA GLU A 24 0.03 8.82 -0.07
C GLU A 24 1.20 9.83 -0.08
N HIS A 25 2.33 9.47 0.53
CA HIS A 25 3.53 10.31 0.56
C HIS A 25 4.40 10.15 -0.70
N HIS A 26 4.10 9.17 -1.57
CA HIS A 26 4.94 8.77 -2.70
C HIS A 26 4.20 8.84 -4.05
N GLN A 27 3.16 9.66 -4.15
CA GLN A 27 2.36 9.81 -5.38
C GLN A 27 3.19 10.23 -6.60
N ALA A 28 4.26 11.01 -6.40
CA ALA A 28 5.18 11.36 -7.49
C ALA A 28 5.91 10.15 -8.09
N VAL A 29 6.20 9.13 -7.28
CA VAL A 29 6.84 7.88 -7.72
C VAL A 29 5.81 6.96 -8.40
N LEU A 30 4.56 6.97 -7.95
CA LEU A 30 3.47 6.17 -8.52
C LEU A 30 2.89 6.76 -9.82
N ALA A 31 2.93 8.08 -10.00
CA ALA A 31 2.31 8.76 -11.15
C ALA A 31 2.71 8.22 -12.53
N PRO A 32 3.97 7.86 -12.82
CA PRO A 32 4.36 7.24 -14.09
C PRO A 32 3.67 5.89 -14.35
N TRP A 33 3.27 5.21 -13.28
CA TRP A 33 2.61 3.90 -13.28
C TRP A 33 1.09 4.01 -13.15
N ALA A 34 0.52 5.22 -13.23
CA ALA A 34 -0.92 5.42 -13.21
C ALA A 34 -1.61 4.65 -14.36
N PRO A 35 -2.77 4.03 -14.12
CA PRO A 35 -3.60 3.47 -15.18
C PRO A 35 -3.85 4.46 -16.32
N VAL A 36 -3.50 4.09 -17.56
CA VAL A 36 -3.67 4.95 -18.75
C VAL A 36 -4.94 4.58 -19.49
N GLY A 37 -5.74 5.59 -19.88
CA GLY A 37 -6.80 5.54 -20.91
C GLY A 37 -8.01 4.65 -20.62
N ASP A 38 -7.76 3.37 -20.33
CA ASP A 38 -8.73 2.30 -20.15
C ASP A 38 -9.05 2.04 -18.67
N GLY A 39 -8.39 2.76 -17.77
CA GLY A 39 -8.52 2.61 -16.32
C GLY A 39 -8.06 1.26 -15.78
N GLN A 40 -7.37 0.44 -16.59
CA GLN A 40 -6.91 -0.87 -16.18
C GLN A 40 -5.72 -0.76 -15.23
N PRO A 41 -5.73 -1.51 -14.11
CA PRO A 41 -4.59 -1.53 -13.22
C PRO A 41 -3.31 -2.03 -13.89
N ARG A 42 -2.18 -1.44 -13.52
CA ARG A 42 -0.87 -1.78 -14.07
C ARG A 42 -0.15 -2.76 -13.15
N HIS A 43 0.47 -3.78 -13.75
CA HIS A 43 1.24 -4.76 -13.00
C HIS A 43 2.72 -4.38 -13.04
N VAL A 44 3.31 -4.17 -11.87
CA VAL A 44 4.73 -3.80 -11.71
C VAL A 44 5.40 -4.77 -10.74
N ALA A 45 6.71 -4.91 -10.83
CA ALA A 45 7.52 -5.63 -9.85
C ALA A 45 8.08 -4.62 -8.85
N VAL A 46 7.86 -4.88 -7.56
CA VAL A 46 8.41 -4.08 -6.46
C VAL A 46 9.42 -4.91 -5.69
N GLU A 47 10.52 -4.30 -5.29
CA GLU A 47 11.47 -4.89 -4.36
C GLU A 47 10.95 -4.77 -2.92
N LEU A 48 11.14 -5.82 -2.14
CA LEU A 48 10.84 -5.84 -0.71
C LEU A 48 12.15 -5.74 0.06
N ARG A 49 12.24 -4.83 1.02
CA ARG A 49 13.47 -4.66 1.82
C ARG A 49 13.15 -4.62 3.31
N PRO A 50 13.90 -5.33 4.17
CA PRO A 50 13.80 -5.15 5.61
C PRO A 50 14.18 -3.72 5.98
N ALA A 51 13.26 -3.01 6.64
CA ALA A 51 13.47 -1.64 7.08
C ALA A 51 12.60 -1.38 8.31
N PRO A 52 12.99 -0.48 9.23
CA PRO A 52 12.12 -0.12 10.34
C PRO A 52 10.85 0.58 9.83
N ILE A 53 9.71 0.29 10.46
CA ILE A 53 8.44 0.98 10.22
C ILE A 53 8.62 2.47 10.51
N THR A 54 8.13 3.32 9.61
CA THR A 54 8.40 4.77 9.67
C THR A 54 7.26 5.57 10.28
N VAL A 55 6.04 5.04 10.28
CA VAL A 55 4.84 5.79 10.71
C VAL A 55 4.02 5.05 11.76
N GLY A 56 3.22 5.80 12.52
CA GLY A 56 2.26 5.25 13.49
C GLY A 56 2.87 4.80 14.82
N ALA A 57 2.08 4.05 15.60
CA ALA A 57 2.46 3.57 16.93
C ALA A 57 3.56 2.49 16.92
N ASP A 58 3.78 1.86 15.75
CA ASP A 58 4.76 0.81 15.54
C ASP A 58 6.09 1.33 14.94
N ALA A 59 6.26 2.65 14.84
CA ALA A 59 7.48 3.25 14.30
C ALA A 59 8.74 2.76 15.03
N GLY A 60 9.77 2.41 14.27
CA GLY A 60 11.03 1.84 14.77
C GLY A 60 11.01 0.32 14.97
N ARG A 61 9.85 -0.34 14.90
CA ARG A 61 9.79 -1.82 14.87
C ARG A 61 10.29 -2.36 13.52
N PRO A 62 10.78 -3.61 13.46
CA PRO A 62 11.12 -4.26 12.19
C PRO A 62 9.93 -4.28 11.24
N GLY A 63 10.16 -3.89 10.00
CA GLY A 63 9.15 -3.78 8.96
C GLY A 63 9.67 -4.25 7.60
N VAL A 64 8.81 -4.16 6.59
CA VAL A 64 9.16 -4.41 5.19
C VAL A 64 8.79 -3.17 4.39
N GLU A 65 9.80 -2.51 3.85
CA GLU A 65 9.66 -1.40 2.91
C GLU A 65 9.45 -1.93 1.50
N VAL A 66 8.60 -1.23 0.75
CA VAL A 66 8.29 -1.53 -0.64
C VAL A 66 8.98 -0.50 -1.52
N LEU A 67 9.77 -0.97 -2.48
CA LEU A 67 10.49 -0.13 -3.43
C LEU A 67 10.06 -0.41 -4.87
N LEU A 68 9.74 0.64 -5.60
CA LEU A 68 9.47 0.60 -7.04
C LEU A 68 10.65 1.23 -7.78
N ASP A 69 11.35 0.43 -8.59
CA ASP A 69 12.59 0.84 -9.28
C ASP A 69 13.64 1.49 -8.35
N GLY A 70 13.73 0.99 -7.12
CA GLY A 70 14.65 1.49 -6.09
C GLY A 70 14.17 2.73 -5.32
N TRP A 71 13.00 3.28 -5.67
CA TRP A 71 12.37 4.36 -4.93
C TRP A 71 11.37 3.81 -3.93
N ARG A 72 11.39 4.32 -2.70
CA ARG A 72 10.41 3.98 -1.68
C ARG A 72 9.01 4.40 -2.15
N VAL A 73 8.06 3.47 -2.09
CA VAL A 73 6.63 3.74 -2.36
C VAL A 73 5.75 3.53 -1.13
N GLY A 74 6.25 2.84 -0.10
CA GLY A 74 5.54 2.66 1.15
C GLY A 74 6.14 1.54 1.99
N GLU A 75 5.36 1.02 2.93
CA GLU A 75 5.73 -0.10 3.79
C GLU A 75 4.56 -1.05 3.99
N LEU A 76 4.83 -2.31 4.31
CA LEU A 76 3.77 -3.24 4.71
C LEU A 76 3.24 -2.85 6.10
N ALA A 77 1.93 -3.03 6.31
CA ALA A 77 1.33 -2.87 7.64
C ALA A 77 2.04 -3.75 8.68
N PRO A 78 2.15 -3.34 9.97
CA PRO A 78 2.99 -4.01 10.96
C PRO A 78 2.79 -5.52 11.07
N LEU A 79 1.54 -5.98 11.11
CA LEU A 79 1.19 -7.41 11.20
C LEU A 79 1.58 -8.19 9.93
N MET A 80 1.45 -7.56 8.75
CA MET A 80 1.87 -8.15 7.48
C MET A 80 3.39 -8.20 7.40
N ALA A 81 4.08 -7.14 7.82
CA ALA A 81 5.53 -7.11 7.86
C ALA A 81 6.09 -8.24 8.72
N GLU A 82 5.58 -8.41 9.95
CA GLU A 82 5.99 -9.52 10.86
C GLU A 82 5.82 -10.89 10.21
N ARG A 83 4.73 -11.08 9.46
CA ARG A 83 4.41 -12.33 8.75
C ARG A 83 5.37 -12.62 7.58
N TYR A 84 5.76 -11.60 6.81
CA TYR A 84 6.57 -11.78 5.60
C TYR A 84 8.08 -11.55 5.81
N LEU A 85 8.50 -10.90 6.91
CA LEU A 85 9.90 -10.61 7.20
C LEU A 85 10.81 -11.85 7.11
N PRO A 86 10.44 -13.04 7.64
CA PRO A 86 11.29 -14.23 7.55
C PRO A 86 11.58 -14.64 6.10
N HIS A 87 10.56 -14.60 5.22
CA HIS A 87 10.72 -14.95 3.80
C HIS A 87 11.61 -13.96 3.06
N VAL A 88 11.48 -12.66 3.39
CA VAL A 88 12.37 -11.61 2.85
C VAL A 88 13.81 -11.88 3.29
N HIS A 89 14.04 -12.22 4.56
CA HIS A 89 15.37 -12.55 5.08
C HIS A 89 15.96 -13.83 4.46
N ASP A 90 15.17 -14.88 4.28
CA ASP A 90 15.63 -16.14 3.67
C ASP A 90 16.11 -15.91 2.23
N LEU A 91 15.35 -15.15 1.44
CA LEU A 91 15.71 -14.79 0.07
C LEU A 91 16.98 -13.92 0.03
N LEU A 92 17.10 -12.95 0.92
CA LEU A 92 18.32 -12.15 1.05
C LEU A 92 19.53 -12.99 1.47
N GLY A 93 19.35 -13.92 2.40
CA GLY A 93 20.39 -14.85 2.86
C GLY A 93 20.89 -15.78 1.74
N SER A 94 20.03 -16.09 0.76
CA SER A 94 20.41 -16.84 -0.45
C SER A 94 21.11 -15.98 -1.53
N GLY A 95 21.27 -14.68 -1.30
CA GLY A 95 21.84 -13.73 -2.26
C GLY A 95 20.86 -13.20 -3.30
N GLY A 96 19.56 -13.50 -3.16
CA GLY A 96 18.51 -12.96 -4.01
C GLY A 96 18.04 -11.57 -3.56
N ARG A 97 17.39 -10.83 -4.46
CA ARG A 97 16.64 -9.60 -4.12
C ARG A 97 15.15 -9.91 -4.13
N PRO A 98 14.50 -10.02 -2.96
CA PRO A 98 13.09 -10.40 -2.89
C PRO A 98 12.21 -9.34 -3.56
N ALA A 99 11.28 -9.78 -4.41
CA ALA A 99 10.36 -8.90 -5.11
C ALA A 99 8.95 -9.48 -5.18
N ALA A 100 7.94 -8.62 -5.17
CA ALA A 100 6.55 -9.01 -5.33
C ALA A 100 5.97 -8.40 -6.61
N VAL A 101 4.95 -9.05 -7.15
CA VAL A 101 4.10 -8.40 -8.16
C VAL A 101 3.18 -7.44 -7.42
N ALA A 102 3.10 -6.21 -7.89
CA ALA A 102 2.18 -5.21 -7.38
C ALA A 102 1.24 -4.72 -8.48
N LEU A 103 0.07 -4.28 -8.08
CA LEU A 103 -0.98 -3.75 -8.93
C LEU A 103 -1.22 -2.30 -8.54
N VAL A 104 -0.94 -1.38 -9.47
CA VAL A 104 -1.17 0.06 -9.30
C VAL A 104 -2.53 0.40 -9.89
N ALA A 105 -3.41 0.97 -9.06
CA ALA A 105 -4.77 1.35 -9.42
C ALA A 105 -5.11 2.74 -8.86
N HIS A 106 -6.20 3.33 -9.35
CA HIS A 106 -6.78 4.51 -8.70
C HIS A 106 -7.66 4.05 -7.54
N GLY A 107 -7.41 4.60 -6.36
CA GLY A 107 -8.22 4.42 -5.16
C GLY A 107 -9.57 5.14 -5.26
N PRO A 108 -10.44 4.97 -4.25
CA PRO A 108 -11.78 5.56 -4.23
C PRO A 108 -11.77 7.09 -4.14
N HIS A 109 -10.65 7.69 -3.72
CA HIS A 109 -10.46 9.13 -3.61
C HIS A 109 -9.74 9.74 -4.82
N GLY A 110 -9.35 8.93 -5.81
CA GLY A 110 -8.62 9.37 -6.99
C GLY A 110 -7.09 9.36 -6.84
N ASP A 111 -6.58 9.13 -5.62
CA ASP A 111 -5.16 8.88 -5.37
C ASP A 111 -4.73 7.52 -5.94
N LEU A 112 -3.44 7.34 -6.19
CA LEU A 112 -2.90 6.05 -6.64
C LEU A 112 -2.64 5.15 -5.44
N GLU A 113 -3.18 3.94 -5.50
CA GLU A 113 -3.00 2.86 -4.51
C GLU A 113 -2.18 1.73 -5.14
N ILE A 114 -1.35 1.08 -4.32
CA ILE A 114 -0.54 -0.07 -4.71
C ILE A 114 -0.91 -1.32 -3.87
N GLU A 115 -1.38 -2.34 -4.56
CA GLU A 115 -1.73 -3.64 -3.99
C GLU A 115 -0.64 -4.67 -4.29
N LEU A 116 -0.02 -5.26 -3.27
CA LEU A 116 0.99 -6.30 -3.43
C LEU A 116 0.36 -7.68 -3.51
N ARG A 117 0.93 -8.54 -4.36
CA ARG A 117 0.65 -9.97 -4.42
C ARG A 117 1.78 -10.73 -3.74
N LEU A 118 1.48 -11.30 -2.59
CA LEU A 118 2.41 -12.01 -1.73
C LEU A 118 2.03 -13.49 -1.58
N PRO A 119 2.98 -14.37 -1.21
CA PRO A 119 2.72 -15.80 -1.15
C PRO A 119 1.80 -16.14 0.02
N ASP A 120 1.10 -17.26 -0.09
CA ASP A 120 0.32 -17.78 1.01
C ASP A 120 1.24 -18.40 2.06
N VAL A 121 1.44 -17.68 3.16
CA VAL A 121 2.25 -18.14 4.30
C VAL A 121 1.37 -18.71 5.43
N THR A 122 0.10 -19.01 5.15
CA THR A 122 -0.84 -19.59 6.13
C THR A 122 -0.41 -20.98 6.59
N GLU A 123 0.51 -21.63 5.89
CA GLU A 123 1.10 -22.89 6.32
C GLU A 123 2.59 -22.72 6.55
N HIS A 124 3.06 -23.16 7.73
CA HIS A 124 4.46 -23.35 8.05
C HIS A 124 5.12 -24.31 7.06
N ALA A 125 5.42 -23.86 5.84
CA ALA A 125 6.19 -24.60 4.88
C ALA A 125 7.65 -24.17 5.00
N THR A 126 8.35 -24.82 5.92
CA THR A 126 9.80 -25.02 5.93
C THR A 126 10.25 -25.78 4.67
N THR A 127 9.85 -25.32 3.50
CA THR A 127 10.12 -25.92 2.19
C THR A 127 10.65 -24.83 1.26
N ALA A 128 11.59 -24.03 1.75
CA ALA A 128 12.48 -23.28 0.89
C ALA A 128 13.42 -24.28 0.20
N LEU A 129 13.13 -24.60 -1.06
CA LEU A 129 14.05 -25.00 -2.15
C LEU A 129 13.21 -25.57 -3.32
N HIS A 130 12.32 -24.77 -3.87
CA HIS A 130 11.99 -24.90 -5.28
C HIS A 130 12.37 -23.59 -5.96
N ALA A 131 13.61 -23.58 -6.44
CA ALA A 131 14.11 -22.58 -7.33
C ALA A 131 13.11 -22.37 -8.46
N VAL A 132 12.77 -21.10 -8.64
CA VAL A 132 11.90 -20.52 -9.66
C VAL A 132 12.02 -21.29 -10.98
N ARG A 133 10.93 -21.97 -11.35
CA ARG A 133 10.71 -22.45 -12.71
C ARG A 133 10.61 -21.19 -13.59
N PRO A 134 11.42 -21.03 -14.65
CA PRO A 134 11.36 -19.85 -15.50
C PRO A 134 9.93 -19.68 -16.04
N ALA A 135 9.45 -18.43 -15.98
CA ALA A 135 8.10 -18.00 -16.28
C ALA A 135 7.56 -18.60 -17.59
N HIS A 136 6.83 -19.70 -17.47
CA HIS A 136 5.83 -20.03 -18.47
C HIS A 136 4.60 -19.20 -18.12
N GLU A 137 4.38 -18.20 -18.97
CA GLU A 137 3.05 -17.78 -19.42
C GLU A 137 2.02 -17.70 -18.28
N PHE A 138 1.88 -16.48 -17.75
CA PHE A 138 0.77 -16.10 -16.88
C PHE A 138 -0.55 -16.51 -17.54
N ALA A 139 -1.02 -17.72 -17.28
CA ALA A 139 -2.39 -18.10 -17.53
C ALA A 139 -3.23 -17.10 -16.74
N PRO A 140 -4.19 -16.41 -17.36
CA PRO A 140 -5.09 -15.54 -16.61
C PRO A 140 -5.74 -16.41 -15.55
N VAL A 141 -5.37 -16.19 -14.28
CA VAL A 141 -6.07 -16.80 -13.15
C VAL A 141 -7.53 -16.42 -13.36
N PRO A 142 -8.45 -17.40 -13.52
CA PRO A 142 -9.86 -17.08 -13.66
C PRO A 142 -10.26 -16.35 -12.39
N ARG A 143 -10.41 -15.03 -12.48
CA ARG A 143 -11.01 -14.23 -11.42
C ARG A 143 -12.32 -14.96 -11.08
N PRO A 144 -12.55 -15.37 -9.82
CA PRO A 144 -13.86 -15.87 -9.45
C PRO A 144 -14.85 -14.80 -9.89
N ARG A 145 -15.71 -15.16 -10.85
CA ARG A 145 -16.72 -14.24 -11.39
C ARG A 145 -17.45 -13.68 -10.19
N ASP A 146 -17.27 -12.38 -10.01
CA ASP A 146 -17.88 -11.62 -8.95
C ASP A 146 -19.36 -11.94 -8.92
N ARG A 147 -19.73 -12.61 -7.83
CA ARG A 147 -21.05 -13.16 -7.61
C ARG A 147 -21.89 -11.98 -7.17
N ARG A 148 -22.36 -11.20 -8.16
CA ARG A 148 -23.31 -10.08 -8.05
C ARG A 148 -23.78 -9.88 -6.60
N VAL A 149 -23.01 -9.11 -5.85
CA VAL A 149 -23.40 -8.70 -4.51
C VAL A 149 -24.60 -7.78 -4.70
N PRO A 150 -25.80 -8.14 -4.22
CA PRO A 150 -26.95 -7.27 -4.37
C PRO A 150 -26.70 -5.98 -3.57
N TYR A 151 -26.81 -4.85 -4.26
CA TYR A 151 -26.83 -3.50 -3.69
C TYR A 151 -27.86 -3.42 -2.55
N LEU A 152 -27.40 -3.59 -1.30
CA LEU A 152 -28.24 -3.51 -0.10
C LEU A 152 -27.54 -2.76 1.04
N VAL A 153 -26.66 -1.81 0.71
CA VAL A 153 -26.08 -0.87 1.70
C VAL A 153 -26.04 0.55 1.10
N GLY A 154 -27.18 1.03 0.62
CA GLY A 154 -27.32 2.41 0.12
C GLY A 154 -28.40 3.24 0.83
N GLY A 155 -29.34 2.60 1.54
CA GLY A 155 -30.52 3.29 2.10
C GLY A 155 -30.35 3.89 3.50
N GLY A 156 -29.42 3.35 4.31
CA GLY A 156 -29.32 3.72 5.73
C GLY A 156 -28.73 5.11 6.00
N VAL A 157 -27.73 5.52 5.22
CA VAL A 157 -27.03 6.79 5.44
C VAL A 157 -27.85 7.99 4.97
N LEU A 158 -28.65 7.83 3.91
CA LEU A 158 -29.55 8.89 3.43
C LEU A 158 -30.75 9.12 4.38
N ALA A 159 -31.26 8.05 5.01
CA ALA A 159 -32.31 8.16 6.03
C ALA A 159 -31.78 8.79 7.34
N LEU A 160 -30.53 8.50 7.73
CA LEU A 160 -29.91 9.12 8.90
C LEU A 160 -29.63 10.62 8.69
N LEU A 161 -29.18 11.03 7.50
CA LEU A 161 -29.00 12.44 7.16
C LEU A 161 -30.33 13.22 7.09
N LEU A 162 -31.42 12.58 6.65
CA LEU A 162 -32.75 13.18 6.68
C LEU A 162 -33.32 13.36 8.10
N VAL A 163 -33.01 12.45 9.04
CA VAL A 163 -33.48 12.56 10.43
C VAL A 163 -32.69 13.61 11.22
N VAL A 164 -31.39 13.79 10.96
CA VAL A 164 -30.59 14.84 11.61
C VAL A 164 -30.91 16.23 11.03
N GLY A 165 -31.17 16.34 9.72
CA GLY A 165 -31.57 17.61 9.09
C GLY A 165 -32.93 18.14 9.54
N ALA A 166 -33.87 17.26 9.94
CA ALA A 166 -35.23 17.65 10.33
C ALA A 166 -35.37 18.16 11.78
N THR A 167 -34.33 18.09 12.62
CA THR A 167 -34.41 18.53 14.02
C THR A 167 -33.78 19.90 14.31
N VAL A 168 -33.17 20.55 13.30
CA VAL A 168 -32.58 21.90 13.41
C VAL A 168 -33.40 22.98 12.67
N ALA A 169 -34.46 22.60 11.96
CA ALA A 169 -35.36 23.55 11.28
C ALA A 169 -36.65 23.79 12.07
N GLY A 170 -36.52 24.29 13.30
CA GLY A 170 -37.61 24.76 14.13
C GLY A 170 -37.37 26.20 14.58
N GLY A 171 -37.70 27.18 13.75
CA GLY A 171 -37.66 28.60 14.14
C GLY A 171 -38.05 29.58 13.04
N ARG A 172 -39.29 30.10 13.13
CA ARG A 172 -39.86 31.36 12.60
C ARG A 172 -40.02 31.49 11.06
N GLU A 173 -41.24 31.59 10.51
CA GLU A 173 -42.07 32.83 10.38
C GLU A 173 -41.22 33.96 9.74
N ASP A 174 -41.39 34.41 8.49
CA ASP A 174 -42.61 34.96 7.85
C ASP A 174 -42.41 35.14 6.31
N ASP A 175 -43.54 35.42 5.63
CA ASP A 175 -43.71 36.19 4.37
C ASP A 175 -43.57 35.52 2.97
N ASP A 176 -44.76 35.37 2.36
CA ASP A 176 -45.17 35.89 1.05
C ASP A 176 -44.63 35.30 -0.26
N GLY A 177 -45.41 34.33 -0.76
CA GLY A 177 -46.25 34.59 -1.93
C GLY A 177 -45.58 34.61 -3.31
N TRP A 178 -45.61 33.47 -4.01
CA TRP A 178 -45.90 33.46 -5.45
C TRP A 178 -46.37 32.08 -5.96
N THR A 179 -46.94 32.09 -7.16
CA THR A 179 -48.01 31.27 -7.74
C THR A 179 -47.66 29.87 -8.30
N ARG A 180 -48.55 28.88 -8.05
CA ARG A 180 -49.30 27.95 -8.98
C ARG A 180 -48.63 27.37 -10.27
N PRO A 181 -49.17 26.31 -10.93
CA PRO A 181 -49.61 24.94 -10.56
C PRO A 181 -48.85 23.82 -11.35
N ALA A 182 -49.08 22.53 -11.02
CA ALA A 182 -49.76 21.54 -11.89
C ALA A 182 -49.36 20.07 -11.66
N ALA A 183 -50.42 19.23 -11.68
CA ALA A 183 -50.50 17.82 -12.05
C ALA A 183 -50.04 16.71 -11.07
N SER A 184 -51.05 15.95 -10.63
CA SER A 184 -51.01 14.63 -9.97
C SER A 184 -50.41 13.54 -10.87
N PRO A 185 -49.98 12.39 -10.31
CA PRO A 185 -50.94 11.28 -10.22
C PRO A 185 -50.90 10.49 -8.90
N THR A 186 -52.10 10.12 -8.45
CA THR A 186 -52.38 9.19 -7.34
C THR A 186 -51.98 7.78 -7.73
N THR A 187 -51.10 7.14 -6.95
CA THR A 187 -50.87 5.70 -7.01
C THR A 187 -51.42 5.06 -5.74
N SER A 188 -52.52 4.33 -5.88
CA SER A 188 -53.14 3.52 -4.83
C SER A 188 -52.36 2.21 -4.71
N VAL A 189 -51.70 1.99 -3.57
CA VAL A 189 -50.97 0.75 -3.28
C VAL A 189 -51.77 -0.08 -2.29
N ARG A 190 -52.10 -1.30 -2.72
CA ARG A 190 -52.83 -2.34 -1.99
C ARG A 190 -51.96 -2.90 -0.85
N PRO A 191 -52.47 -3.03 0.39
CA PRO A 191 -51.73 -3.69 1.46
C PRO A 191 -51.63 -5.20 1.17
N SER A 192 -50.41 -5.73 1.19
CA SER A 192 -50.14 -7.17 1.15
C SER A 192 -50.05 -7.75 2.57
N PRO A 193 -50.44 -9.01 2.76
CA PRO A 193 -50.52 -9.63 4.08
C PRO A 193 -49.14 -9.88 4.69
N THR A 194 -49.03 -9.50 5.97
CA THR A 194 -47.92 -9.77 6.88
C THR A 194 -47.76 -11.28 7.09
N LEU A 195 -46.60 -11.82 6.72
CA LEU A 195 -46.15 -13.14 7.17
C LEU A 195 -45.21 -12.95 8.36
N ILE A 196 -45.55 -13.64 9.45
CA ILE A 196 -44.84 -13.61 10.73
C ILE A 196 -43.51 -14.41 10.57
N PRO A 197 -42.35 -13.83 10.88
CA PRO A 197 -41.09 -14.56 10.83
C PRO A 197 -40.95 -15.49 12.05
N THR A 198 -40.76 -16.78 11.77
CA THR A 198 -40.40 -17.83 12.72
C THR A 198 -38.92 -17.73 13.09
N VAL A 199 -38.65 -17.64 14.39
CA VAL A 199 -37.30 -17.57 14.98
C VAL A 199 -36.65 -18.96 15.00
N PRO A 200 -35.46 -19.18 14.41
CA PRO A 200 -34.73 -20.43 14.60
C PRO A 200 -34.08 -20.49 15.98
N ALA A 201 -34.14 -21.68 16.56
CA ALA A 201 -33.81 -22.01 17.95
C ALA A 201 -32.32 -21.87 18.29
N SER A 202 -32.09 -21.43 19.52
CA SER A 202 -30.80 -21.34 20.20
C SER A 202 -30.22 -22.73 20.42
N VAL A 203 -28.94 -22.91 20.09
CA VAL A 203 -28.17 -24.13 20.40
C VAL A 203 -27.62 -24.04 21.82
N THR A 204 -27.86 -25.11 22.57
CA THR A 204 -27.49 -25.41 23.95
C THR A 204 -25.97 -25.49 24.16
N PRO A 205 -25.40 -24.78 25.15
CA PRO A 205 -24.08 -25.09 25.69
C PRO A 205 -24.19 -26.13 26.83
N ASP A 206 -23.29 -27.12 26.82
CA ASP A 206 -23.12 -28.11 27.88
C ASP A 206 -22.51 -27.48 29.14
N PRO A 207 -22.93 -27.87 30.36
CA PRO A 207 -22.44 -27.34 31.62
C PRO A 207 -21.34 -28.23 32.23
N ILE A 208 -20.34 -27.66 32.91
CA ILE A 208 -19.71 -28.25 34.10
C ILE A 208 -19.04 -27.16 34.95
N ALA A 209 -19.40 -27.15 36.23
CA ALA A 209 -18.76 -26.59 37.43
C ALA A 209 -18.52 -25.05 37.46
N GLU A 210 -19.41 -24.24 38.04
CA GLU A 210 -19.68 -24.08 39.49
C GLU A 210 -18.46 -23.58 40.29
N GLN A 211 -18.36 -22.27 40.51
CA GLN A 211 -18.56 -21.62 41.82
C GLN A 211 -17.94 -20.21 41.91
N VAL A 212 -18.61 -19.41 42.75
CA VAL A 212 -18.14 -18.24 43.52
C VAL A 212 -18.50 -16.83 43.00
N VAL A 213 -19.70 -16.42 43.45
CA VAL A 213 -20.01 -15.17 44.18
C VAL A 213 -19.68 -13.80 43.54
N ALA A 214 -20.77 -13.14 43.13
CA ALA A 214 -21.16 -11.74 43.33
C ALA A 214 -20.07 -10.67 43.58
N ASP A 215 -20.01 -9.67 42.69
CA ASP A 215 -20.12 -8.27 43.10
C ASP A 215 -20.70 -7.41 41.97
N VAL A 216 -21.73 -6.63 42.32
CA VAL A 216 -22.48 -5.73 41.46
C VAL A 216 -22.00 -4.32 41.77
N ALA A 217 -21.19 -3.73 40.88
CA ALA A 217 -20.86 -2.31 40.95
C ALA A 217 -21.16 -1.61 39.61
N ARG A 218 -22.32 -0.94 39.60
CA ARG A 218 -22.74 0.09 38.64
C ARG A 218 -21.60 1.05 38.31
N THR A 219 -21.12 1.04 37.07
CA THR A 219 -20.30 2.12 36.54
C THR A 219 -21.22 3.22 35.98
N ARG A 220 -21.30 4.34 36.71
CA ARG A 220 -22.00 5.56 36.28
C ARG A 220 -21.33 6.14 35.03
N PRO A 221 -22.09 6.77 34.11
CA PRO A 221 -21.53 7.63 33.06
C PRO A 221 -20.74 8.77 33.71
N ARG A 222 -19.44 8.83 33.45
CA ARG A 222 -18.55 9.91 33.88
C ARG A 222 -18.85 11.14 33.03
N ALA A 223 -19.27 12.23 33.68
CA ALA A 223 -19.49 13.52 33.04
C ALA A 223 -18.21 13.96 32.30
N ALA A 224 -18.38 14.40 31.05
CA ALA A 224 -17.32 14.91 30.21
C ALA A 224 -16.71 16.16 30.87
N VAL A 225 -15.39 16.14 31.08
CA VAL A 225 -14.64 17.30 31.57
C VAL A 225 -14.50 18.28 30.40
N PRO A 226 -14.83 19.57 30.57
CA PRO A 226 -14.62 20.58 29.53
C PRO A 226 -13.13 20.70 29.21
N VAL A 227 -12.77 20.43 27.96
CA VAL A 227 -11.39 20.54 27.48
C VAL A 227 -11.10 22.02 27.23
N THR A 228 -10.24 22.61 28.04
CA THR A 228 -9.70 23.96 27.80
C THR A 228 -8.92 23.95 26.48
N PRO A 229 -9.19 24.86 25.54
CA PRO A 229 -8.48 24.90 24.26
C PRO A 229 -6.99 25.11 24.50
N ALA A 230 -6.18 24.23 23.89
CA ALA A 230 -4.73 24.29 23.95
C ALA A 230 -4.22 25.61 23.35
N PRO A 231 -3.22 26.26 23.98
CA PRO A 231 -2.65 27.50 23.47
C PRO A 231 -2.04 27.29 22.08
N ALA A 232 -2.26 28.27 21.20
CA ALA A 232 -1.77 28.25 19.84
C ALA A 232 -0.24 28.08 19.81
N PRO A 233 0.31 27.21 18.93
CA PRO A 233 1.74 27.00 18.83
C PRO A 233 2.47 28.30 18.48
N ALA A 234 3.49 28.62 19.27
CA ALA A 234 4.34 29.78 19.05
C ALA A 234 5.04 29.65 17.69
N VAL A 235 5.00 30.73 16.90
CA VAL A 235 5.70 30.83 15.62
C VAL A 235 7.20 30.66 15.87
N PRO A 236 7.87 29.68 15.24
CA PRO A 236 9.31 29.48 15.39
C PRO A 236 10.07 30.74 14.96
N ALA A 237 11.03 31.16 15.78
CA ALA A 237 11.91 32.27 15.46
C ALA A 237 12.69 31.97 14.16
N PRO A 238 12.90 32.96 13.28
CA PRO A 238 13.62 32.77 12.02
C PRO A 238 15.03 32.24 12.28
N ALA A 239 15.40 31.19 11.54
CA ALA A 239 16.70 30.55 11.66
C ALA A 239 17.83 31.55 11.36
N PRO A 240 18.94 31.51 12.13
CA PRO A 240 20.09 32.37 11.89
C PRO A 240 20.68 32.10 10.50
N ALA A 241 21.03 33.18 9.80
CA ALA A 241 21.61 33.12 8.47
C ALA A 241 22.90 32.27 8.46
N PRO A 242 23.11 31.42 7.44
CA PRO A 242 24.29 30.59 7.34
C PRO A 242 25.55 31.46 7.27
N ALA A 243 26.54 31.12 8.09
CA ALA A 243 27.84 31.77 8.09
C ALA A 243 28.54 31.59 6.72
N PRO A 244 29.33 32.58 6.27
CA PRO A 244 30.11 32.48 5.03
C PRO A 244 31.05 31.27 5.11
N VAL A 245 30.93 30.36 4.14
CA VAL A 245 31.86 29.25 3.99
C VAL A 245 33.17 29.80 3.44
N GLU A 246 34.21 29.79 4.26
CA GLU A 246 35.57 30.17 3.86
C GLU A 246 36.14 29.09 2.93
N VAL A 247 36.30 29.44 1.66
CA VAL A 247 36.81 28.56 0.60
C VAL A 247 38.28 28.28 0.88
N GLN A 248 38.62 27.07 1.31
CA GLN A 248 40.01 26.66 1.44
C GLN A 248 40.64 26.41 0.06
N PRO A 249 41.82 27.00 -0.23
CA PRO A 249 42.52 26.77 -1.49
C PRO A 249 43.09 25.35 -1.53
N SER A 250 42.72 24.60 -2.57
CA SER A 250 43.24 23.27 -2.84
C SER A 250 44.72 23.36 -3.24
N THR A 251 45.61 22.95 -2.33
CA THR A 251 47.02 22.73 -2.66
C THR A 251 47.17 21.48 -3.52
N SER A 252 47.26 21.70 -4.83
CA SER A 252 47.78 20.75 -5.81
C SER A 252 49.32 20.78 -5.75
N ALA A 253 49.95 19.70 -5.29
CA ALA A 253 51.40 19.48 -5.46
C ALA A 253 51.80 18.01 -5.25
N ALA A 254 52.44 17.46 -6.31
CA ALA A 254 53.51 16.43 -6.32
C ALA A 254 53.17 15.01 -5.81
N ALA A 255 53.63 13.89 -6.37
CA ALA A 255 54.51 13.55 -7.49
C ALA A 255 54.39 12.01 -7.72
N PRO A 256 54.87 11.45 -8.85
CA PRO A 256 54.92 10.00 -9.07
C PRO A 256 56.17 9.40 -8.39
N THR A 257 56.06 8.19 -7.85
CA THR A 257 57.22 7.37 -7.50
C THR A 257 57.03 6.01 -8.16
N GLU A 258 57.90 5.75 -9.12
CA GLU A 258 58.18 4.45 -9.73
C GLU A 258 58.80 3.49 -8.71
N ASP A 259 58.78 2.22 -9.08
CA ASP A 259 59.72 1.17 -8.69
C ASP A 259 59.45 0.40 -7.39
N GLY A 260 59.17 -0.89 -7.55
CA GLY A 260 58.85 -1.80 -6.45
C GLY A 260 58.43 -3.19 -6.94
N ASP A 261 59.37 -3.87 -7.59
CA ASP A 261 59.41 -5.30 -7.87
C ASP A 261 58.88 -6.14 -6.67
N GLN A 262 57.73 -6.81 -6.84
CA GLN A 262 57.32 -7.90 -5.93
C GLN A 262 56.70 -9.05 -6.74
N VAL A 263 57.60 -9.93 -7.17
CA VAL A 263 57.34 -11.33 -7.50
C VAL A 263 56.88 -12.07 -6.25
N ASP A 264 55.61 -12.46 -6.17
CA ASP A 264 55.19 -13.60 -5.34
C ASP A 264 53.91 -14.27 -5.89
N LEU A 265 54.17 -15.31 -6.69
CA LEU A 265 53.53 -16.63 -6.66
C LEU A 265 52.13 -16.72 -6.01
N PHE A 266 51.09 -16.43 -6.79
CA PHE A 266 49.74 -16.96 -6.54
C PHE A 266 49.35 -17.98 -7.61
N PRO A 267 48.82 -19.16 -7.22
CA PRO A 267 48.49 -20.22 -8.15
C PRO A 267 47.34 -19.83 -9.09
N VAL A 268 47.64 -19.98 -10.37
CA VAL A 268 46.76 -19.87 -11.53
C VAL A 268 45.49 -20.69 -11.30
N ARG A 269 44.36 -20.00 -11.12
CA ARG A 269 43.03 -20.61 -11.35
C ARG A 269 42.78 -20.67 -12.86
N PRO A 270 42.32 -21.81 -13.40
CA PRO A 270 42.00 -21.91 -14.81
C PRO A 270 40.79 -21.01 -15.15
N ASN A 271 41.02 -20.12 -16.11
CA ASN A 271 40.01 -19.29 -16.74
C ASN A 271 39.01 -20.17 -17.53
N PRO A 272 37.69 -19.95 -17.42
CA PRO A 272 36.73 -20.56 -18.32
C PRO A 272 36.82 -19.93 -19.73
N PRO A 273 36.68 -20.71 -20.82
CA PRO A 273 36.70 -20.17 -22.17
C PRO A 273 35.35 -19.54 -22.53
N GLY A 274 35.42 -18.35 -23.13
CA GLY A 274 34.44 -17.91 -24.13
C GLY A 274 33.33 -16.99 -23.64
N SER A 275 33.49 -15.70 -23.93
CA SER A 275 32.41 -14.87 -24.50
C SER A 275 33.04 -13.70 -25.22
N THR A 276 33.16 -13.87 -26.53
CA THR A 276 33.53 -12.89 -27.53
C THR A 276 32.43 -11.84 -27.73
N SER A 277 32.81 -10.79 -28.46
CA SER A 277 31.99 -9.78 -29.15
C SER A 277 31.38 -8.64 -28.33
N SER A 278 32.26 -7.67 -28.08
CA SER A 278 31.98 -6.25 -28.23
C SER A 278 31.34 -5.94 -29.60
N THR A 279 30.19 -5.26 -29.59
CA THR A 279 29.65 -4.57 -30.76
C THR A 279 29.17 -3.18 -30.30
N PRO A 280 29.76 -2.07 -30.76
CA PRO A 280 29.20 -0.73 -30.51
C PRO A 280 28.00 -0.46 -31.44
N PRO A 281 26.90 0.15 -30.97
CA PRO A 281 25.87 0.63 -31.87
C PRO A 281 26.37 1.87 -32.65
N THR A 282 26.40 1.67 -33.96
CA THR A 282 26.50 2.64 -35.06
C THR A 282 25.71 3.95 -34.81
N CYS A 283 26.39 5.08 -34.98
CA CYS A 283 25.77 6.39 -35.20
C CYS A 283 24.89 6.35 -36.47
N ALA A 284 23.60 6.62 -36.34
CA ALA A 284 22.73 6.96 -37.46
C ALA A 284 22.75 8.50 -37.71
N PRO A 285 22.66 8.94 -38.98
CA PRO A 285 22.85 10.33 -39.37
C PRO A 285 21.62 11.22 -39.10
N ALA A 286 21.92 12.49 -38.86
CA ALA A 286 20.97 13.60 -38.81
C ALA A 286 20.07 13.65 -40.07
N GLN A 287 18.77 13.84 -39.85
CA GLN A 287 17.84 14.27 -40.88
C GLN A 287 17.41 15.71 -40.58
N ASP A 288 17.82 16.62 -41.46
CA ASP A 288 17.27 17.98 -41.59
C ASP A 288 15.77 17.93 -41.91
N PRO A 289 14.95 18.87 -41.39
CA PRO A 289 13.68 19.23 -42.00
C PRO A 289 13.85 20.35 -43.06
N PRO A 290 13.05 20.34 -44.14
CA PRO A 290 13.08 21.37 -45.18
C PRO A 290 12.39 22.68 -44.74
N CYS A 291 12.72 23.73 -45.50
CA CYS A 291 12.38 25.15 -45.40
C CYS A 291 10.95 25.53 -44.94
#